data_AF-A0AAQ0U7N6-F1
#
_entry.id   AF-A0AAQ0U7N6-F1
#
_cell.length_a   1.000
_cell.length_b   1.000
_cell.length_c   1.000
_cell.angle_alpha   90.00
_cell.angle_beta   90.00
_cell.angle_gamma   90.00
#
_symmetry.space_group_name_H-M   'P 1'
#
loop_
_entity.id
_entity.type
_entity.pdbx_description
1 polymer ?
#
loop_
_entity_poly.entity_id
_entity_poly.type
_entity_poly.pdbx_seq_one_letter_code
_entity_poly.pdbx_strand_id
1 'polypeptide(L)'
;MDGLVRIFEHSRSGEMGYSDTPGPGYSISLSPEDGTARAIIGWVGGLETSAPNSVQVALPTEKDVPSELRRLLDPGIGDAIVRVIVKHWKPERAWWSIGDYRKLQKRSKGEVEVGWETYFYSQIAVDRSKLPRSAVVEELPTGTLIRLGDKPMEVAAADILAVRAALDYPV
;
A
#
# COMPACT_ATOMS: atom_id res chain seq x y z
N MET A 1 -20.92 19.74 7.47
CA MET A 1 -19.72 20.45 7.94
C MET A 1 -18.54 19.61 7.52
N ASP A 2 -17.66 20.26 6.78
CA ASP A 2 -16.61 19.68 5.96
C ASP A 2 -15.48 19.13 6.83
N GLY A 3 -15.19 17.83 6.70
CA GLY A 3 -14.03 17.23 7.34
C GLY A 3 -12.78 17.96 6.88
N LEU A 4 -12.11 18.62 7.81
CA LEU A 4 -10.99 19.51 7.52
C LEU A 4 -9.78 18.69 7.03
N VAL A 5 -9.44 18.83 5.75
CA VAL A 5 -8.19 18.35 5.16
C VAL A 5 -7.08 19.30 5.59
N ARG A 6 -6.09 18.81 6.34
CA ARG A 6 -4.85 19.59 6.60
C ARG A 6 -3.73 19.09 5.70
N ILE A 7 -3.19 20.00 4.89
CA ILE A 7 -2.03 19.76 4.03
C ILE A 7 -0.82 20.40 4.71
N PHE A 8 0.19 19.60 5.02
CA PHE A 8 1.46 20.08 5.57
C PHE A 8 2.58 19.85 4.55
N GLU A 9 3.40 20.87 4.35
CA GLU A 9 4.70 20.71 3.70
C GLU A 9 5.73 20.35 4.76
N HIS A 10 6.43 19.23 4.58
CA HIS A 10 7.51 18.86 5.49
C HIS A 10 8.82 19.50 5.02
N SER A 11 9.30 20.49 5.77
CA SER A 11 10.69 20.96 5.72
C SER A 11 11.36 20.71 7.07
N ARG A 12 12.68 20.44 7.06
CA ARG A 12 13.48 19.97 8.21
C ARG A 12 13.21 20.78 9.49
N SER A 13 12.77 20.11 10.55
CA SER A 13 13.04 20.51 11.93
C SER A 13 13.57 19.30 12.70
N GLY A 14 14.64 19.54 13.47
CA GLY A 14 15.46 18.51 14.08
C GLY A 14 14.81 17.77 15.23
N GLU A 15 15.46 16.66 15.55
CA GLU A 15 15.31 15.77 16.71
C GLU A 15 14.41 14.54 16.60
N MET A 16 15.07 13.41 16.91
CA MET A 16 14.58 12.06 17.17
C MET A 16 14.29 11.12 15.97
N GLY A 17 15.39 10.54 15.47
CA GLY A 17 15.57 9.09 15.55
C GLY A 17 14.79 8.18 14.59
N TYR A 18 15.06 8.27 13.28
CA TYR A 18 15.26 7.13 12.38
C TYR A 18 16.04 7.66 11.16
N SER A 19 17.24 7.14 10.93
CA SER A 19 18.11 7.55 9.83
C SER A 19 17.71 6.82 8.54
N ASP A 20 17.03 7.52 7.61
CA ASP A 20 16.98 7.29 6.14
C ASP A 20 16.07 8.36 5.50
N THR A 21 16.55 9.59 5.44
CA THR A 21 15.74 10.82 5.29
C THR A 21 14.98 10.91 3.95
N PRO A 22 13.65 11.06 3.96
CA PRO A 22 12.88 11.37 2.77
C PRO A 22 13.22 12.73 2.14
N GLY A 23 13.18 12.81 0.80
CA GLY A 23 13.24 14.09 0.06
C GLY A 23 12.05 15.02 0.36
N PRO A 24 12.01 16.26 -0.18
CA PRO A 24 10.88 17.18 0.01
C PRO A 24 9.55 16.52 -0.38
N GLY A 25 8.48 16.83 0.35
CA GLY A 25 7.19 16.18 0.16
C GLY A 25 6.03 16.82 0.93
N TYR A 26 4.83 16.31 0.66
CA TYR A 26 3.58 16.73 1.29
C TYR A 26 3.02 15.61 2.15
N SER A 27 2.36 15.97 3.25
CA SER A 27 1.49 15.05 3.98
C SER A 27 0.06 15.60 4.06
N ILE A 28 -0.90 14.71 3.93
CA ILE A 28 -2.33 14.97 4.10
C ILE A 28 -2.79 14.12 5.26
N SER A 29 -3.26 14.75 6.33
CA SER A 29 -3.81 14.03 7.49
C SER A 29 -5.31 14.26 7.58
N LEU A 30 -6.06 13.17 7.72
CA LEU A 30 -7.50 13.17 8.00
C LEU A 30 -7.70 12.55 9.38
N SER A 31 -8.20 13.34 10.33
CA SER A 31 -8.49 12.88 11.69
C SER A 31 -9.88 13.35 12.13
N PRO A 32 -10.62 12.57 12.94
CA PRO A 32 -11.78 13.09 13.64
C PRO A 32 -11.42 14.33 14.47
N GLU A 33 -12.31 15.32 14.51
CA GLU A 33 -12.08 16.55 15.30
C GLU A 33 -11.94 16.27 16.80
N ASP A 34 -12.59 15.21 17.29
CA ASP A 34 -12.57 14.78 18.68
C ASP A 34 -11.34 13.92 19.06
N GLY A 35 -10.45 13.62 18.11
CA GLY A 35 -9.25 12.83 18.34
C GLY A 35 -9.50 11.36 18.69
N THR A 36 -10.72 10.85 18.49
CA THR A 36 -11.12 9.50 18.89
C THR A 36 -10.48 8.39 18.06
N ALA A 37 -9.93 8.70 16.89
CA ALA A 37 -9.26 7.74 16.03
C ALA A 37 -7.90 8.24 15.54
N ARG A 38 -7.01 7.29 15.26
CA ARG A 38 -5.72 7.56 14.62
C ARG A 38 -5.96 8.21 13.26
N ALA A 39 -5.21 9.26 12.97
CA ALA A 39 -5.30 9.96 11.69
C ALA A 39 -4.98 9.01 10.52
N ILE A 40 -5.74 9.10 9.44
CA ILE A 40 -5.35 8.59 8.13
C ILE A 40 -4.30 9.55 7.59
N ILE A 41 -3.13 9.03 7.23
CA ILE A 41 -2.03 9.88 6.76
C ILE A 41 -1.64 9.46 5.35
N GLY A 42 -1.84 10.38 4.40
CA GLY A 42 -1.30 10.33 3.06
C GLY A 42 0.04 11.04 3.01
N TRP A 43 1.07 10.42 2.45
CA TRP A 43 2.38 11.02 2.25
C TRP A 43 2.73 10.99 0.76
N VAL A 44 3.31 12.07 0.24
CA VAL A 44 3.75 12.19 -1.16
C VAL A 44 5.18 12.71 -1.20
N GLY A 45 6.09 11.94 -1.80
CA GLY A 45 7.51 12.33 -1.97
C GLY A 45 8.48 11.18 -1.75
N GLY A 46 9.75 11.51 -1.50
CA GLY A 46 10.85 10.55 -1.41
C GLY A 46 10.91 9.74 -0.13
N LEU A 47 9.78 9.18 0.31
CA LEU A 47 9.61 8.47 1.58
C LEU A 47 10.42 7.18 1.70
N GLU A 48 10.79 6.58 0.57
CA GLU A 48 11.61 5.38 0.53
C GLU A 48 12.87 5.66 -0.28
N THR A 49 14.05 5.33 0.27
CA THR A 49 15.33 5.43 -0.44
C THR A 49 15.40 4.53 -1.69
N SER A 50 14.48 3.56 -1.79
CA SER A 50 14.25 2.71 -2.98
C SER A 50 13.14 3.17 -3.91
N ALA A 51 12.37 4.20 -3.54
CA ALA A 51 11.30 4.79 -4.34
C ALA A 51 11.27 6.32 -4.07
N PRO A 52 12.11 7.10 -4.76
CA PRO A 52 12.30 8.52 -4.48
C PRO A 52 11.05 9.38 -4.76
N ASN A 53 10.01 8.82 -5.40
CA ASN A 53 8.68 9.39 -5.48
C ASN A 53 7.66 8.31 -5.17
N SER A 54 6.95 8.45 -4.05
CA SER A 54 5.97 7.48 -3.59
C SER A 54 4.74 8.19 -3.03
N VAL A 55 3.59 7.52 -3.13
CA VAL A 55 2.36 7.88 -2.42
C VAL A 55 2.09 6.77 -1.42
N GLN A 56 2.00 7.11 -0.14
CA GLN A 56 1.68 6.16 0.92
C GLN A 56 0.41 6.62 1.63
N VAL A 57 -0.58 5.73 1.75
CA VAL A 57 -1.77 5.95 2.57
C VAL A 57 -1.73 4.97 3.73
N ALA A 58 -1.63 5.50 4.96
CA ALA A 58 -1.68 4.70 6.18
C ALA A 58 -3.08 4.78 6.79
N LEU A 59 -3.75 3.63 6.88
CA LEU A 59 -5.04 3.48 7.56
C LEU A 59 -4.85 2.89 8.97
N PRO A 60 -5.78 3.16 9.90
CA PRO A 60 -5.81 2.49 11.20
C PRO A 60 -5.92 0.97 11.05
N THR A 61 -5.46 0.22 12.04
CA THR A 61 -5.69 -1.23 12.08
C THR A 61 -7.06 -1.53 12.69
N GLU A 62 -7.60 -2.75 12.47
CA GLU A 62 -8.87 -3.16 13.09
C GLU A 62 -8.91 -3.00 14.62
N LYS A 63 -7.74 -3.09 15.28
CA LYS A 63 -7.60 -2.93 16.72
C LYS A 63 -7.73 -1.47 17.18
N ASP A 64 -7.37 -0.54 16.32
CA ASP A 64 -7.24 0.89 16.63
C ASP A 64 -8.38 1.72 16.04
N VAL A 65 -9.31 1.10 15.30
CA VAL A 65 -10.39 1.78 14.61
C VAL A 65 -11.72 1.63 15.38
N PRO A 66 -12.38 2.75 15.74
CA PRO A 66 -13.73 2.71 16.28
C PRO A 66 -14.71 2.00 15.33
N SER A 67 -15.77 1.41 15.88
CA SER A 67 -16.73 0.58 15.14
C SER A 67 -17.32 1.26 13.90
N GLU A 68 -17.59 2.56 14.01
CA GLU A 68 -18.15 3.47 13.02
C GLU A 68 -17.19 3.79 11.87
N LEU A 69 -15.88 3.58 12.07
CA LEU A 69 -14.83 3.79 11.08
C LEU A 69 -14.31 2.48 10.46
N ARG A 70 -14.81 1.31 10.91
CA ARG A 70 -14.44 0.00 10.35
C ARG A 70 -14.67 -0.13 8.85
N ARG A 71 -15.65 0.61 8.30
CA ARG A 71 -15.91 0.67 6.85
C ARG A 71 -14.68 1.08 6.04
N LEU A 72 -13.72 1.80 6.63
CA LEU A 72 -12.47 2.18 5.96
C LEU A 72 -11.56 0.98 5.66
N LEU A 73 -11.78 -0.14 6.35
CA LEU A 73 -11.07 -1.40 6.18
C LEU A 73 -11.82 -2.35 5.26
N ASP A 74 -12.98 -1.94 4.74
CA ASP A 74 -13.75 -2.73 3.80
C ASP A 74 -12.91 -2.95 2.52
N PRO A 75 -12.92 -4.16 1.95
CA PRO A 75 -12.16 -4.48 0.74
C PRO A 75 -12.47 -3.52 -0.42
N GLY A 76 -13.74 -3.13 -0.57
CA GLY A 76 -14.15 -2.18 -1.61
C GLY A 76 -13.55 -0.79 -1.45
N ILE A 77 -13.29 -0.33 -0.23
CA ILE A 77 -12.57 0.94 0.01
C ILE A 77 -11.09 0.79 -0.33
N GLY A 78 -10.49 -0.35 0.03
CA GLY A 78 -9.10 -0.62 -0.29
C GLY A 78 -8.82 -0.64 -1.79
N ASP A 79 -9.65 -1.38 -2.53
CA ASP A 79 -9.62 -1.42 -4.00
C ASP A 79 -9.80 -0.03 -4.62
N ALA A 80 -10.76 0.76 -4.13
CA ALA A 80 -10.98 2.12 -4.61
C ALA A 80 -9.76 3.03 -4.42
N ILE A 81 -9.10 2.95 -3.25
CA ILE A 81 -7.89 3.74 -2.96
C ILE A 81 -6.75 3.34 -3.91
N VAL A 82 -6.46 2.05 -4.03
CA VAL A 82 -5.39 1.54 -4.91
C VAL A 82 -5.64 1.99 -6.36
N ARG A 83 -6.88 1.84 -6.85
CA ARG A 83 -7.24 2.24 -8.22
C ARG A 83 -7.10 3.73 -8.46
N VAL A 84 -7.51 4.58 -7.52
CA VAL A 84 -7.34 6.04 -7.65
C VAL A 84 -5.86 6.39 -7.75
N ILE A 85 -5.01 5.78 -6.92
CA ILE A 85 -3.56 5.97 -6.98
C ILE A 85 -3.03 5.50 -8.34
N VAL A 86 -3.35 4.29 -8.78
CA VAL A 86 -2.89 3.74 -10.07
C VAL A 86 -3.31 4.63 -11.24
N LYS A 87 -4.58 5.06 -11.27
CA LYS A 87 -5.13 5.89 -12.33
C LYS A 87 -4.44 7.26 -12.44
N HIS A 88 -4.22 7.93 -11.32
CA HIS A 88 -3.77 9.32 -11.31
C HIS A 88 -2.25 9.48 -11.20
N TRP A 89 -1.56 8.58 -10.50
CA TRP A 89 -0.11 8.63 -10.35
C TRP A 89 0.65 7.75 -11.33
N LYS A 90 -0.02 6.77 -11.96
CA LYS A 90 0.61 5.82 -12.90
C LYS A 90 1.93 5.26 -12.37
N PRO A 91 1.93 4.69 -11.15
CA PRO A 91 3.16 4.23 -10.54
C PRO A 91 3.74 3.05 -11.33
N GLU A 92 5.02 2.73 -11.12
CA GLU A 92 5.59 1.47 -11.63
C GLU A 92 5.06 0.26 -10.85
N ARG A 93 4.72 0.49 -9.58
CA ARG A 93 4.21 -0.51 -8.64
C ARG A 93 3.34 0.16 -7.56
N ALA A 94 2.29 -0.54 -7.13
CA ALA A 94 1.47 -0.13 -5.99
C ALA A 94 1.00 -1.38 -5.25
N TRP A 95 0.82 -1.29 -3.93
CA TRP A 95 0.38 -2.43 -3.14
C TRP A 95 -0.40 -2.01 -1.90
N TRP A 96 -1.32 -2.87 -1.48
CA TRP A 96 -2.00 -2.80 -0.19
C TRP A 96 -1.43 -3.86 0.75
N SER A 97 -0.71 -3.47 1.79
CA SER A 97 0.04 -4.40 2.64
C SER A 97 -0.09 -4.06 4.11
N ILE A 98 0.21 -5.06 4.93
CA ILE A 98 0.45 -4.90 6.37
C ILE A 98 1.88 -5.29 6.71
N GLY A 99 2.34 -4.84 7.88
CA GLY A 99 3.69 -5.11 8.34
C GLY A 99 4.05 -6.59 8.33
N ASP A 100 3.09 -7.49 8.58
CA ASP A 100 3.34 -8.93 8.58
C ASP A 100 3.58 -9.48 7.17
N TYR A 101 2.84 -9.02 6.15
CA TYR A 101 3.11 -9.40 4.75
C TYR A 101 4.49 -8.93 4.31
N ARG A 102 4.87 -7.71 4.67
CA ARG A 102 6.20 -7.17 4.34
C ARG A 102 7.33 -8.02 4.94
N LYS A 103 7.20 -8.46 6.19
CA LYS A 103 8.23 -9.27 6.89
C LYS A 103 8.46 -10.64 6.24
N LEU A 104 7.43 -11.23 5.64
CA LEU A 104 7.51 -12.56 5.03
C LEU A 104 8.42 -12.61 3.80
N GLN A 105 8.58 -11.48 3.10
CA GLN A 105 9.03 -11.50 1.71
C GLN A 105 10.54 -11.34 1.53
N LYS A 106 11.29 -10.96 2.58
CA LYS A 106 12.75 -10.71 2.56
C LYS A 106 13.23 -9.99 1.28
N ARG A 107 12.46 -8.99 0.83
CA ARG A 107 12.61 -8.40 -0.51
C ARG A 107 13.95 -7.70 -0.72
N SER A 108 14.49 -7.82 -1.93
CA SER A 108 15.61 -7.00 -2.40
C SER A 108 15.14 -5.63 -2.89
N LYS A 109 16.08 -4.68 -3.03
CA LYS A 109 15.79 -3.37 -3.63
C LYS A 109 15.32 -3.56 -5.08
N GLY A 110 14.18 -2.99 -5.43
CA GLY A 110 13.63 -3.05 -6.79
C GLY A 110 12.54 -4.11 -6.98
N GLU A 111 12.50 -5.14 -6.13
CA GLU A 111 11.44 -6.16 -6.18
C GLU A 111 10.08 -5.57 -5.79
N VAL A 112 9.02 -6.09 -6.40
CA VAL A 112 7.63 -5.75 -6.03
C VAL A 112 7.31 -6.36 -4.67
N GLU A 113 6.82 -5.52 -3.75
CA GLU A 113 6.22 -5.99 -2.51
C GLU A 113 4.80 -6.50 -2.82
N VAL A 114 4.54 -7.75 -2.49
CA VAL A 114 3.24 -8.40 -2.67
C VAL A 114 2.39 -8.14 -1.43
N GLY A 115 1.20 -7.57 -1.65
CA GLY A 115 0.20 -7.35 -0.62
C GLY A 115 -1.10 -8.11 -0.91
N TRP A 116 -2.18 -7.68 -0.26
CA TRP A 116 -3.54 -8.12 -0.61
C TRP A 116 -3.92 -7.73 -2.03
N GLU A 117 -3.64 -6.49 -2.39
CA GLU A 117 -3.65 -6.02 -3.78
C GLU A 117 -2.26 -5.60 -4.18
N THR A 118 -1.85 -5.96 -5.39
CA THR A 118 -0.54 -5.64 -5.94
C THR A 118 -0.69 -5.29 -7.40
N TYR A 119 -0.37 -4.05 -7.74
CA TYR A 119 -0.25 -3.57 -9.10
C TYR A 119 1.23 -3.46 -9.49
N PHE A 120 1.55 -3.84 -10.72
CA PHE A 120 2.86 -3.63 -11.31
C PHE A 120 2.74 -3.35 -12.81
N TYR A 121 3.72 -2.61 -13.33
CA TYR A 121 3.77 -2.23 -14.73
C TYR A 121 3.87 -3.46 -15.67
N SER A 122 3.23 -3.37 -16.83
CA SER A 122 3.02 -4.49 -17.79
C SER A 122 4.26 -5.20 -18.31
N GLN A 123 5.46 -4.65 -18.07
CA GLN A 123 6.72 -5.27 -18.49
C GLN A 123 7.23 -6.35 -17.54
N ILE A 124 6.60 -6.54 -16.37
CA ILE A 124 6.96 -7.61 -15.45
C ILE A 124 6.17 -8.88 -15.82
N ALA A 125 6.90 -9.93 -16.18
CA ALA A 125 6.30 -11.21 -16.52
C ALA A 125 5.77 -11.91 -15.26
N VAL A 126 4.59 -12.53 -15.37
CA VAL A 126 3.97 -13.31 -14.30
C VAL A 126 3.64 -14.70 -14.81
N ASP A 127 4.19 -15.71 -14.15
CA ASP A 127 3.82 -17.10 -14.39
C ASP A 127 2.46 -17.39 -13.73
N ARG A 128 1.40 -17.23 -14.51
CA ARG A 128 0.02 -17.45 -14.06
C ARG A 128 -0.24 -18.88 -13.57
N SER A 129 0.58 -19.87 -13.94
CA SER A 129 0.43 -21.24 -13.48
C SER A 129 0.84 -21.43 -12.01
N LYS A 130 1.64 -20.51 -11.47
CA LYS A 130 2.10 -20.50 -10.07
C LYS A 130 1.21 -19.66 -9.14
N LEU A 131 0.23 -18.94 -9.69
CA LEU A 131 -0.66 -18.11 -8.88
C LEU A 131 -1.56 -18.96 -7.98
N PRO A 132 -1.80 -18.53 -6.72
CA PRO A 132 -2.70 -19.25 -5.83
C PRO A 132 -4.14 -19.16 -6.33
N ARG A 133 -4.99 -20.11 -5.92
CA ARG A 133 -6.42 -20.14 -6.33
C ARG A 133 -7.20 -18.92 -5.86
N SER A 134 -6.75 -18.26 -4.80
CA SER A 134 -7.32 -17.03 -4.26
C SER A 134 -6.99 -15.80 -5.11
N ALA A 135 -6.09 -15.91 -6.09
CA ALA A 135 -5.66 -14.80 -6.92
C ALA A 135 -6.71 -14.47 -8.00
N VAL A 136 -7.14 -13.21 -8.00
CA VAL A 136 -7.84 -12.59 -9.12
C VAL A 136 -6.86 -11.70 -9.86
N VAL A 137 -6.73 -11.90 -11.16
CA VAL A 137 -5.84 -11.11 -12.03
C VAL A 137 -6.69 -10.22 -12.92
N GLU A 138 -6.40 -8.93 -12.91
CA GLU A 138 -7.02 -7.93 -13.76
C GLU A 138 -5.94 -7.22 -14.59
N GLU A 139 -6.13 -7.20 -15.90
CA GLU A 139 -5.26 -6.43 -16.80
C GLU A 139 -5.79 -5.00 -16.93
N LEU A 140 -4.96 -4.04 -16.54
CA LEU A 140 -5.20 -2.62 -16.70
C LEU A 140 -4.41 -2.10 -17.91
N PRO A 141 -4.80 -0.95 -18.51
CA PRO A 141 -4.09 -0.41 -19.67
C PRO A 141 -2.59 -0.18 -19.47
N THR A 142 -2.13 -0.02 -18.23
CA THR A 142 -0.72 0.28 -17.90
C THR A 142 0.00 -0.87 -17.18
N GLY A 143 -0.68 -1.95 -16.82
CA GLY A 143 -0.09 -3.00 -16.00
C GLY A 143 -1.09 -4.01 -15.50
N THR A 144 -0.66 -4.86 -14.58
CA THR A 144 -1.46 -5.95 -14.06
C THR A 144 -1.74 -5.70 -12.58
N LEU A 145 -2.99 -5.91 -12.16
CA LEU A 145 -3.41 -5.89 -10.76
C LEU A 145 -3.73 -7.32 -10.32
N ILE A 146 -3.12 -7.76 -9.23
CA ILE A 146 -3.40 -9.04 -8.58
C ILE A 146 -4.06 -8.77 -7.24
N ARG A 147 -5.20 -9.41 -6.96
CA ARG A 147 -5.88 -9.39 -5.66
C ARG A 147 -5.92 -10.79 -5.06
N LEU A 148 -5.66 -10.91 -3.76
CA LEU A 148 -5.62 -12.18 -3.03
C LEU A 148 -6.78 -12.32 -2.05
N GLY A 149 -7.82 -13.06 -2.41
CA GLY A 149 -9.00 -13.27 -1.57
C GLY A 149 -9.75 -11.97 -1.22
N ASP A 150 -10.72 -12.09 -0.33
CA ASP A 150 -11.70 -11.02 -0.08
C ASP A 150 -11.38 -10.18 1.15
N LYS A 151 -10.36 -10.54 1.93
CA LYS A 151 -10.07 -9.89 3.21
C LYS A 151 -8.65 -9.33 3.24
N PRO A 152 -8.50 -7.99 3.19
CA PRO A 152 -7.19 -7.36 3.12
C PRO A 152 -6.22 -7.70 4.25
N MET A 153 -6.74 -8.03 5.43
CA MET A 153 -5.95 -8.33 6.64
C MET A 153 -5.72 -9.82 6.88
N GLU A 154 -6.38 -10.70 6.12
CA GLU A 154 -6.40 -12.15 6.37
C GLU A 154 -5.84 -12.96 5.19
N VAL A 155 -4.99 -12.37 4.35
CA VAL A 155 -4.31 -13.09 3.27
C VAL A 155 -3.36 -14.14 3.85
N ALA A 156 -3.44 -15.37 3.32
CA ALA A 156 -2.56 -16.45 3.73
C ALA A 156 -1.10 -16.15 3.31
N ALA A 157 -0.15 -16.40 4.22
CA ALA A 157 1.28 -16.23 3.95
C ALA A 157 1.74 -17.02 2.71
N ALA A 158 1.20 -18.22 2.51
CA ALA A 158 1.50 -19.07 1.35
C ALA A 158 1.07 -18.42 0.02
N ASP A 159 -0.04 -17.67 0.00
CA ASP A 159 -0.53 -17.00 -1.21
C ASP A 159 0.37 -15.81 -1.57
N ILE A 160 0.81 -15.03 -0.57
CA ILE A 160 1.78 -13.95 -0.75
C ILE A 160 3.08 -14.49 -1.37
N LEU A 161 3.61 -15.60 -0.83
CA LEU A 161 4.82 -16.24 -1.36
C LEU A 161 4.60 -16.88 -2.74
N ALA A 162 3.42 -17.45 -3.01
CA ALA A 162 3.10 -17.99 -4.32
C ALA A 162 3.12 -16.91 -5.42
N VAL A 163 2.59 -15.71 -5.14
CA VAL A 163 2.69 -14.58 -6.09
C VAL A 163 4.14 -14.14 -6.29
N ARG A 164 4.97 -14.12 -5.23
CA ARG A 164 6.41 -13.84 -5.39
C ARG A 164 7.09 -14.86 -6.29
N ALA A 165 6.82 -16.14 -6.10
CA ALA A 165 7.35 -17.20 -6.97
C ALA A 165 6.83 -17.08 -8.41
N ALA A 166 5.61 -16.58 -8.61
CA ALA A 166 5.04 -16.29 -9.93
C ALA A 166 5.73 -15.09 -10.62
N LEU A 167 6.28 -14.15 -9.85
CA LEU A 167 7.09 -13.02 -10.33
C LEU A 167 8.59 -13.36 -10.47
N ASP A 168 8.95 -14.64 -10.33
CA ASP A 168 10.33 -15.14 -10.36
C ASP A 168 11.23 -14.54 -9.26
N TYR A 169 10.64 -14.18 -8.11
CA TYR A 169 11.39 -13.71 -6.96
C TYR A 169 11.76 -14.84 -6.00
N PRO A 170 12.87 -14.70 -5.24
CA PRO A 170 13.21 -15.63 -4.16
C PRO A 170 12.11 -15.67 -3.08
N VAL A 171 11.82 -16.88 -2.59
CA VAL A 171 10.85 -17.19 -1.52
C VAL A 171 11.42 -18.16 -0.51
#